data_AF-A0A080WLU2-F1
#
_entry.id   AF-A0A080WLU2-F1
#
_cell.length_a   1.000
_cell.length_b   1.000
_cell.length_c   1.000
_cell.angle_alpha   90.00
_cell.angle_beta   90.00
_cell.angle_gamma   90.00
#
_symmetry.space_group_name_H-M   'P 1'
#
loop_
_entity.id
_entity.type
_entity.pdbx_description
1 polymer ?
#
loop_
_entity_poly.entity_id
_entity_poly.type
_entity_poly.pdbx_seq_one_letter_code
_entity_poly.pdbx_strand_id
1 'polypeptide(L)'
;MKITGFTSHDVRFPTSLDNTGSDAMNAATDYSAAYCVLQTDSAHRGHGMTFTIGRGNEIVCTAIDALATLLVGKELESLTADWGKTWRYLVSDSQLRWIGPEKGVIHLALGAIVNALWDLWAKTLNKPV
;
A
#
# COMPACT_ATOMS: atom_id res chain seq x y z
N MET A 1 -10.72 13.87 10.34
CA MET A 1 -10.84 13.44 8.93
C MET A 1 -10.86 11.94 8.96
N LYS A 2 -11.95 11.35 8.49
CA LYS A 2 -12.20 9.93 8.62
C LYS A 2 -11.88 9.21 7.33
N ILE A 3 -11.19 8.08 7.44
CA ILE A 3 -11.01 7.17 6.30
C ILE A 3 -12.33 6.43 6.09
N THR A 4 -12.95 6.60 4.93
CA THR A 4 -14.29 6.08 4.62
C THR A 4 -14.26 4.84 3.73
N GLY A 5 -13.14 4.57 3.08
CA GLY A 5 -12.98 3.44 2.18
C GLY A 5 -11.58 3.39 1.57
N PHE A 6 -11.40 2.48 0.62
CA PHE A 6 -10.17 2.36 -0.15
C PHE A 6 -10.47 1.75 -1.53
N THR A 7 -9.54 1.92 -2.46
CA THR A 7 -9.49 1.13 -3.70
C THR A 7 -8.08 0.63 -3.94
N SER A 8 -7.95 -0.58 -4.45
CA SER A 8 -6.69 -1.09 -5.00
C SER A 8 -6.76 -1.14 -6.53
N HIS A 9 -5.62 -0.94 -7.19
CA HIS A 9 -5.49 -1.02 -8.64
C HIS A 9 -4.28 -1.89 -8.99
N ASP A 10 -4.52 -2.92 -9.81
CA ASP A 10 -3.47 -3.71 -10.45
C ASP A 10 -3.03 -3.00 -11.73
N VAL A 11 -1.94 -2.25 -11.65
CA VAL A 11 -1.39 -1.49 -12.77
C VAL A 11 -0.13 -2.16 -13.26
N ARG A 12 -0.05 -2.44 -14.57
CA ARG A 12 1.12 -3.09 -15.19
C ARG A 12 1.53 -2.33 -16.45
N PHE A 13 2.83 -2.15 -16.61
CA PHE A 13 3.44 -1.49 -17.76
C PHE A 13 4.23 -2.54 -18.56
N PRO A 14 4.08 -2.58 -19.90
CA PRO A 14 4.66 -3.63 -20.74
C PRO A 14 6.15 -3.38 -21.02
N THR A 15 6.96 -3.22 -19.97
CA THR A 15 8.41 -2.98 -20.06
C THR A 15 9.17 -4.17 -20.63
N SER A 16 8.54 -5.36 -20.68
CA SER A 16 9.13 -6.52 -21.33
C SER A 16 9.25 -6.38 -22.86
N LEU A 17 8.50 -5.45 -23.48
CA LEU A 17 8.55 -5.23 -24.93
C LEU A 17 9.88 -4.64 -25.40
N ASP A 18 10.58 -3.88 -24.54
CA ASP A 18 11.89 -3.28 -24.84
C ASP A 18 13.00 -3.74 -23.87
N ASN A 19 12.69 -4.70 -22.99
CA ASN A 19 13.57 -5.22 -21.94
C ASN A 19 14.04 -4.16 -20.93
N THR A 20 13.29 -3.07 -20.76
CA THR A 20 13.59 -2.10 -19.71
C THR A 20 13.54 -2.78 -18.34
N GLY A 21 14.65 -2.71 -17.61
CA GLY A 21 14.74 -3.30 -16.27
C GLY A 21 15.00 -4.80 -16.23
N SER A 22 15.38 -5.42 -17.36
CA SER A 22 15.83 -6.81 -17.36
C SER A 22 17.17 -6.97 -16.64
N ASP A 23 17.36 -8.10 -15.97
CA ASP A 23 18.63 -8.48 -15.35
C ASP A 23 18.90 -9.99 -15.45
N ALA A 24 20.01 -10.47 -14.86
CA ALA A 24 20.43 -11.87 -14.94
C ALA A 24 19.43 -12.86 -14.30
N MET A 25 18.60 -12.41 -13.35
CA MET A 25 17.55 -13.20 -12.70
C MET A 25 16.18 -12.94 -13.35
N ASN A 26 15.90 -11.69 -13.70
CA ASN A 26 14.59 -11.23 -14.18
C ASN A 26 14.68 -10.84 -15.67
N ALA A 27 14.67 -11.84 -16.55
CA ALA A 27 14.90 -11.63 -17.98
C ALA A 27 13.80 -10.81 -18.69
N ALA A 28 12.54 -10.92 -18.26
CA ALA A 28 11.41 -10.20 -18.84
C ALA A 28 10.49 -9.69 -17.71
N THR A 29 10.65 -8.41 -17.36
CA THR A 29 9.87 -7.75 -16.31
C THR A 29 8.78 -6.88 -16.93
N ASP A 30 7.59 -6.92 -16.34
CA ASP A 30 6.53 -5.93 -16.61
C ASP A 30 6.36 -5.10 -15.34
N TYR A 31 7.02 -3.94 -15.28
CA TYR A 31 6.98 -3.07 -14.12
C TYR A 31 5.53 -2.81 -13.72
N SER A 32 5.22 -3.09 -12.47
CA SER A 32 3.85 -3.12 -11.99
C SER A 32 3.75 -2.43 -10.63
N ALA A 33 2.60 -1.83 -10.37
CA ALA A 33 2.27 -1.21 -9.12
C ALA A 33 1.01 -1.86 -8.56
N ALA A 34 1.12 -2.42 -7.36
CA ALA A 34 -0.03 -2.71 -6.52
C ALA A 34 -0.39 -1.40 -5.82
N TYR A 35 -1.30 -0.64 -6.41
CA TYR A 35 -1.60 0.74 -6.03
C TYR A 35 -2.77 0.78 -5.06
N CYS A 36 -2.66 1.58 -4.00
CA CYS A 36 -3.66 1.77 -2.96
C CYS A 36 -4.09 3.24 -2.90
N VAL A 37 -5.40 3.49 -2.87
CA VAL A 37 -5.98 4.81 -2.61
C VAL A 37 -6.86 4.73 -1.37
N LEU A 38 -6.47 5.43 -0.30
CA LEU A 38 -7.29 5.64 0.88
C LEU A 38 -8.27 6.79 0.63
N GLN A 39 -9.55 6.51 0.79
CA GLN A 39 -10.65 7.46 0.61
C GLN A 39 -11.05 8.07 1.95
N THR A 40 -11.42 9.35 1.93
CA THR A 40 -11.85 10.07 3.14
C THR A 40 -13.16 10.79 2.93
N ASP A 41 -13.74 11.28 4.03
CA ASP A 41 -14.88 12.19 4.06
C ASP A 41 -14.54 13.64 3.64
N SER A 42 -13.33 13.88 3.12
CA SER A 42 -12.87 15.17 2.63
C SER A 42 -12.48 15.12 1.15
N ALA A 43 -11.87 16.19 0.63
CA ALA A 43 -11.26 16.21 -0.70
C ALA A 43 -9.92 15.46 -0.79
N HIS A 44 -9.22 15.24 0.34
CA HIS A 44 -7.93 14.58 0.32
C HIS A 44 -8.05 13.06 0.20
N ARG A 45 -7.09 12.46 -0.51
CA ARG A 45 -6.93 11.03 -0.73
C ARG A 45 -5.49 10.66 -0.45
N GLY A 46 -5.28 9.51 0.17
CA GLY A 46 -3.96 8.95 0.45
C GLY A 46 -3.57 7.97 -0.63
N HIS A 47 -2.39 8.12 -1.21
CA HIS A 47 -1.92 7.33 -2.34
C HIS A 47 -0.63 6.64 -1.96
N GLY A 48 -0.59 5.32 -2.14
CA GLY A 48 0.59 4.54 -1.91
C GLY A 48 0.67 3.38 -2.89
N MET A 49 1.86 2.86 -3.09
CA MET A 49 2.05 1.68 -3.91
C MET A 49 3.17 0.83 -3.36
N THR A 50 3.19 -0.41 -3.83
CA THR A 50 4.39 -1.24 -3.79
C THR A 50 4.66 -1.78 -5.18
N PHE A 51 5.94 -2.02 -5.45
CA PHE A 51 6.43 -2.40 -6.77
C PHE A 51 6.47 -3.92 -6.93
N THR A 52 6.03 -4.39 -8.08
CA THR A 52 6.24 -5.78 -8.55
C THR A 52 6.64 -5.77 -10.03
N ILE A 53 6.94 -6.94 -10.59
CA ILE A 53 7.46 -7.09 -11.96
C ILE A 53 6.53 -7.91 -12.88
N GLY A 54 5.22 -7.86 -12.63
CA GLY A 54 4.20 -8.42 -13.52
C GLY A 54 3.31 -9.44 -12.82
N ARG A 55 3.53 -10.74 -13.08
CA ARG A 55 2.76 -11.82 -12.44
C ARG A 55 2.87 -11.76 -10.92
N GLY A 56 1.74 -11.90 -10.22
CA GLY A 56 1.66 -11.82 -8.77
C GLY A 56 1.29 -10.45 -8.23
N ASN A 57 1.22 -9.39 -9.07
CA ASN A 57 0.76 -8.07 -8.64
C ASN A 57 -0.68 -8.13 -8.08
N GLU A 58 -1.53 -8.97 -8.67
CA GLU A 58 -2.92 -9.19 -8.25
C GLU A 58 -3.03 -9.76 -6.82
N ILE A 59 -2.04 -10.58 -6.43
CA ILE A 59 -1.99 -11.18 -5.09
C ILE A 59 -1.65 -10.08 -4.07
N VAL A 60 -0.76 -9.15 -4.43
CA VAL A 60 -0.43 -8.00 -3.58
C VAL A 60 -1.63 -7.04 -3.45
N CYS A 61 -2.37 -6.77 -4.53
CA CYS A 61 -3.62 -6.00 -4.46
C CYS A 61 -4.64 -6.65 -3.53
N THR A 62 -4.80 -7.97 -3.60
CA THR A 62 -5.70 -8.71 -2.69
C THR A 62 -5.26 -8.56 -1.22
N ALA A 63 -3.95 -8.59 -0.95
CA ALA A 63 -3.42 -8.35 0.39
C ALA A 63 -3.58 -6.89 0.86
N ILE A 64 -3.51 -5.92 -0.06
CA ILE A 64 -3.85 -4.52 0.22
C ILE A 64 -5.31 -4.44 0.68
N ASP A 65 -6.24 -5.07 -0.02
CA ASP A 65 -7.67 -5.02 0.33
C ASP A 65 -7.95 -5.58 1.73
N ALA A 66 -7.28 -6.69 2.08
CA ALA A 66 -7.39 -7.30 3.41
C ALA A 66 -6.88 -6.37 4.52
N LEU A 67 -5.71 -5.75 4.34
CA LEU A 67 -5.12 -4.86 5.35
C LEU A 67 -5.80 -3.48 5.42
N ALA A 68 -6.18 -2.90 4.28
CA ALA A 68 -6.76 -1.57 4.22
C ALA A 68 -8.13 -1.49 4.92
N THR A 69 -8.82 -2.63 5.02
CA THR A 69 -10.05 -2.77 5.82
C THR A 69 -9.86 -2.36 7.29
N LEU A 70 -8.67 -2.56 7.87
CA LEU A 70 -8.35 -2.14 9.24
C LEU A 70 -8.39 -0.61 9.43
N LEU A 71 -8.22 0.16 8.35
CA LEU A 71 -8.20 1.62 8.39
C LEU A 71 -9.57 2.25 8.20
N VAL A 72 -10.55 1.51 7.65
CA VAL A 72 -11.89 2.05 7.42
C VAL A 72 -12.53 2.41 8.75
N GLY A 73 -13.01 3.65 8.84
CA GLY A 73 -13.62 4.21 10.03
C GLY A 73 -12.65 4.85 11.02
N LYS A 74 -11.33 4.79 10.80
CA LYS A 74 -10.33 5.48 11.64
C LYS A 74 -10.23 6.96 11.30
N GLU A 75 -9.97 7.77 12.32
CA GLU A 75 -9.61 9.18 12.16
C GLU A 75 -8.12 9.28 11.83
N LEU A 76 -7.77 10.04 10.79
CA LEU A 76 -6.38 10.27 10.39
C LEU A 76 -5.55 10.82 11.55
N GLU A 77 -6.09 11.80 12.29
CA GLU A 77 -5.43 12.41 13.45
C GLU A 77 -5.02 11.37 14.50
N SER A 78 -5.88 10.38 14.75
CA SER A 78 -5.59 9.30 15.71
C SER A 78 -4.46 8.39 15.25
N LEU A 79 -4.34 8.15 13.93
CA LEU A 79 -3.30 7.33 13.33
C LEU A 79 -1.96 8.07 13.27
N THR A 80 -1.97 9.39 13.11
CA THR A 80 -0.75 10.21 12.96
C THR A 80 -0.24 10.77 14.29
N ALA A 81 -1.03 10.67 15.37
CA ALA A 81 -0.62 11.12 16.70
C ALA A 81 0.53 10.29 17.31
N ASP A 82 0.61 9.00 16.97
CA ASP A 82 1.67 8.09 17.41
C ASP A 82 1.90 6.99 16.35
N TRP A 83 2.88 7.23 15.48
CA TRP A 83 3.24 6.29 14.41
C TRP A 83 3.71 4.94 14.93
N GLY A 84 4.29 4.86 16.12
CA GLY A 84 4.70 3.60 16.74
C GLY A 84 3.49 2.74 17.12
N LYS A 85 2.43 3.36 17.65
CA LYS A 85 1.14 2.68 17.91
C LYS A 85 0.46 2.27 16.60
N THR A 86 0.46 3.14 15.59
CA THR A 86 -0.14 2.83 14.29
C THR A 86 0.59 1.68 13.59
N TRP A 87 1.92 1.67 13.59
CA TRP A 87 2.69 0.54 13.07
C TRP A 87 2.34 -0.75 13.78
N ARG A 88 2.39 -0.77 15.13
CA ARG A 88 2.00 -1.94 15.92
C ARG A 88 0.58 -2.39 15.60
N TYR A 89 -0.38 -1.48 15.51
CA TYR A 89 -1.77 -1.80 15.15
C TYR A 89 -1.84 -2.55 13.81
N LEU A 90 -1.14 -2.07 12.78
CA LEU A 90 -1.17 -2.65 11.44
C LEU A 90 -0.39 -3.97 11.32
N VAL A 91 0.64 -4.18 12.14
CA VAL A 91 1.46 -5.41 12.10
C VAL A 91 1.07 -6.48 13.11
N SER A 92 0.10 -6.24 14.00
CA SER A 92 -0.19 -7.12 15.15
C SER A 92 -1.33 -8.12 14.93
N ASP A 93 -2.07 -8.06 13.82
CA ASP A 93 -3.08 -9.07 13.51
C ASP A 93 -2.41 -10.44 13.37
N SER A 94 -2.70 -11.37 14.28
CA SER A 94 -1.99 -12.66 14.35
C SER A 94 -2.23 -13.54 13.13
N GLN A 95 -3.40 -13.45 12.49
CA GLN A 95 -3.74 -14.23 11.30
C GLN A 95 -3.01 -13.68 10.07
N LEU A 96 -3.00 -12.36 9.90
CA LEU A 96 -2.25 -11.71 8.82
C LEU A 96 -0.74 -11.79 9.02
N ARG A 97 -0.25 -11.79 10.27
CA ARG A 97 1.16 -12.05 10.58
C ARG A 97 1.61 -13.45 10.15
N TRP A 98 0.73 -14.44 10.23
CA TRP A 98 1.09 -15.83 9.92
C TRP A 98 1.53 -16.03 8.47
N ILE A 99 1.04 -15.20 7.55
CA ILE A 99 1.44 -15.21 6.12
C ILE A 99 2.67 -14.34 5.80
N GLY A 100 3.35 -13.82 6.83
CA GLY A 100 4.65 -13.15 6.74
C GLY A 100 5.66 -13.85 7.66
N PRO A 101 5.81 -13.41 8.94
CA PRO A 101 5.52 -12.07 9.45
C PRO A 101 6.55 -11.06 8.93
N GLU A 102 6.12 -9.82 8.72
CA GLU A 102 6.98 -8.68 8.34
C GLU A 102 7.90 -8.97 7.13
N LYS A 103 7.39 -9.75 6.17
CA LYS A 103 8.06 -10.11 4.91
C LYS A 103 7.05 -10.46 3.82
N GLY A 104 7.52 -10.53 2.59
CA GLY A 104 6.75 -11.06 1.45
C GLY A 104 5.50 -10.23 1.13
N VAL A 105 4.50 -10.88 0.51
CA VAL A 105 3.30 -10.24 -0.03
C VAL A 105 2.57 -9.38 1.00
N ILE A 106 2.34 -9.90 2.21
CA ILE A 106 1.58 -9.18 3.22
C ILE A 106 2.29 -7.91 3.68
N HIS A 107 3.63 -7.93 3.73
CA HIS A 107 4.41 -6.76 4.13
C HIS A 107 4.64 -5.77 2.98
N LEU A 108 4.68 -6.24 1.73
CA LEU A 108 4.60 -5.36 0.55
C LEU A 108 3.28 -4.58 0.54
N ALA A 109 2.16 -5.25 0.78
CA ALA A 109 0.84 -4.62 0.89
C ALA A 109 0.77 -3.62 2.04
N LEU A 110 1.32 -3.97 3.22
CA LEU A 110 1.44 -3.03 4.34
C LEU A 110 2.23 -1.78 3.95
N GLY A 111 3.35 -1.93 3.24
CA GLY A 111 4.15 -0.80 2.78
C GLY A 111 3.35 0.17 1.92
N ALA A 112 2.55 -0.34 0.98
CA ALA A 112 1.66 0.49 0.16
C ALA A 112 0.65 1.28 1.02
N ILE A 113 0.05 0.64 2.03
CA ILE A 113 -0.95 1.25 2.90
C ILE A 113 -0.34 2.31 3.85
N VAL A 114 0.81 2.00 4.46
CA VAL A 114 1.51 2.94 5.35
C VAL A 114 1.97 4.17 4.58
N ASN A 115 2.49 3.99 3.36
CA ASN A 115 2.88 5.12 2.52
C ASN A 115 1.65 5.94 2.08
N ALA A 116 0.50 5.30 1.83
CA ALA A 116 -0.75 6.02 1.56
C ALA A 116 -1.22 6.87 2.75
N LEU A 117 -1.01 6.42 3.98
CA LEU A 117 -1.28 7.22 5.19
C LEU A 117 -0.33 8.42 5.30
N TRP A 118 0.96 8.23 5.02
CA TRP A 118 1.95 9.31 5.00
C TRP A 118 1.62 10.37 3.95
N ASP A 119 1.30 9.95 2.72
CA ASP A 119 0.88 10.84 1.64
C ASP A 119 -0.40 11.62 2.02
N LEU A 120 -1.41 10.93 2.58
CA LEU A 120 -2.63 11.58 3.06
C LEU A 120 -2.31 12.65 4.10
N TRP A 121 -1.49 12.31 5.08
CA TRP A 121 -1.12 13.23 6.15
C TRP A 121 -0.37 14.46 5.61
N ALA A 122 0.64 14.25 4.77
CA ALA A 122 1.40 15.33 4.14
C ALA A 122 0.50 16.28 3.34
N LYS A 123 -0.47 15.75 2.59
CA LYS A 123 -1.50 16.53 1.87
C LYS A 123 -2.36 17.38 2.80
N THR A 124 -2.80 16.84 3.94
CA THR A 124 -3.57 17.62 4.92
C THR A 124 -2.77 18.75 5.56
N LEU A 125 -1.45 18.60 5.63
CA LEU A 125 -0.55 19.61 6.17
C LEU A 125 -0.01 20.58 5.11
N ASN A 126 -0.35 20.36 3.83
CA ASN A 126 0.20 21.08 2.69
C ASN A 126 1.74 21.11 2.70
N LYS A 127 2.36 19.94 2.92
CA LYS A 127 3.81 19.76 2.93
C LYS A 127 4.21 18.57 2.05
N PRO A 128 5.42 18.58 1.47
CA PRO A 128 6.05 17.33 1.04
C PRO A 128 6.27 16.43 2.27
N VAL A 129 6.34 15.12 2.04
CA VAL A 129 6.78 14.15 3.07
C VAL A 129 8.20 14.46 3.51
#